data_AF-X1N945-F1
#
_entry.id   AF-X1N945-F1
#
_cell.length_a   1.000
_cell.length_b   1.000
_cell.length_c   1.000
_cell.angle_alpha   90.00
_cell.angle_beta   90.00
_cell.angle_gamma   90.00
#
_symmetry.space_group_name_H-M   'P 1'
#
loop_
_entity.id
_entity.type
_entity.pdbx_description
1 polymer ?
#
loop_
_entity_poly.entity_id
_entity_poly.type
_entity_poly.pdbx_seq_one_letter_code
_entity_poly.pdbx_strand_id
1 'polypeptide(L)'
;MFFSNLLLYRLTQDLAKDLGIDGESLAHALKSKPARACGSQELTTYGFIPPLGKGEDAPLVHESSGFYLVAARKEERILPGSVVRDALTEKVEEIETEQSRKVYKKERDQLKDDIVQAFLPRAFIRKATTY
;
A
#
# COMPACT_ATOMS: atom_id res chain seq x y z
N MET A 1 -21.14 11.59 2.09
CA MET A 1 -20.58 10.22 2.15
C MET A 1 -20.76 9.71 3.56
N PHE A 2 -21.14 8.45 3.74
CA PHE A 2 -21.34 7.85 5.07
C PHE A 2 -20.29 6.76 5.31
N PHE A 3 -19.79 6.67 6.54
CA PHE A 3 -18.87 5.61 6.93
C PHE A 3 -19.61 4.27 7.04
N SER A 4 -19.05 3.23 6.42
CA SER A 4 -19.60 1.87 6.48
C SER A 4 -19.18 1.12 7.74
N ASN A 5 -18.09 1.54 8.38
CA ASN A 5 -17.49 0.95 9.57
C ASN A 5 -16.90 2.07 10.45
N LEU A 6 -16.77 1.83 11.75
CA LEU A 6 -16.27 2.82 12.71
C LEU A 6 -15.34 2.16 13.74
N LEU A 7 -14.16 2.74 13.90
CA LEU A 7 -13.25 2.47 15.02
C LEU A 7 -13.01 3.78 15.77
N LEU A 8 -13.22 3.77 17.08
CA LEU A 8 -13.12 4.95 17.91
C LEU A 8 -11.78 4.99 18.64
N TYR A 9 -11.06 6.09 18.48
CA TYR A 9 -9.82 6.39 19.19
C TYR A 9 -10.01 7.63 20.04
N ARG A 10 -9.70 7.52 21.34
CA ARG A 10 -9.73 8.67 22.25
C ARG A 10 -8.34 9.29 22.29
N LEU A 11 -8.25 10.56 21.91
CA LEU A 11 -7.06 11.35 22.08
C LEU A 11 -6.91 11.72 23.56
N THR A 12 -5.71 11.53 24.10
CA THR A 12 -5.40 11.76 25.53
C THR A 12 -5.03 13.20 25.83
N GLN A 13 -4.80 14.01 24.80
CA GLN A 13 -4.42 15.42 24.84
C GLN A 13 -5.28 16.21 23.85
N ASP A 14 -5.48 17.50 24.13
CA ASP A 14 -6.20 18.41 23.26
C ASP A 14 -5.30 18.79 22.06
N LEU A 15 -5.68 18.39 20.86
CA LEU A 15 -4.89 18.66 19.64
C LEU A 15 -4.67 20.16 19.41
N ALA A 16 -5.66 21.00 19.69
CA ALA A 16 -5.57 22.42 19.41
C ALA A 16 -4.83 23.16 20.53
N LYS A 17 -5.11 22.83 21.80
CA LYS A 17 -4.53 23.55 22.94
C LYS A 17 -3.16 23.04 23.37
N ASP A 18 -2.97 21.71 23.38
CA ASP A 18 -1.74 21.11 23.89
C ASP A 18 -0.69 20.94 22.78
N LEU A 19 -1.14 20.69 21.54
CA LEU A 19 -0.27 20.37 20.40
C LEU A 19 -0.26 21.46 19.31
N GLY A 20 -1.16 22.46 19.39
CA GLY A 20 -1.23 23.55 18.41
C GLY A 20 -1.59 23.08 16.99
N ILE A 21 -2.25 21.93 16.86
CA ILE A 21 -2.63 21.35 15.56
C ILE A 21 -3.99 21.93 15.15
N ASP A 22 -3.96 22.81 14.18
CA ASP A 22 -5.11 23.32 13.43
C ASP A 22 -5.24 22.66 12.04
N GLY A 23 -6.30 22.99 11.30
CA GLY A 23 -6.54 22.43 9.97
C GLY A 23 -5.42 22.71 8.96
N GLU A 24 -4.80 23.89 9.03
CA GLU A 24 -3.73 24.31 8.13
C GLU A 24 -2.41 23.59 8.42
N SER A 25 -1.99 23.54 9.69
CA SER A 25 -0.80 22.80 10.13
C SER A 25 -0.94 21.31 9.86
N LEU A 26 -2.13 20.75 10.07
CA LEU A 26 -2.43 19.36 9.70
C LEU A 26 -2.28 19.17 8.19
N ALA A 27 -2.91 20.00 7.37
CA ALA A 27 -2.79 19.90 5.92
C ALA A 27 -1.34 20.02 5.45
N HIS A 28 -0.55 20.91 6.05
CA HIS A 28 0.87 21.04 5.80
C HIS A 28 1.65 19.78 6.19
N ALA A 29 1.39 19.20 7.35
CA ALA A 29 2.01 17.95 7.79
C ALA A 29 1.68 16.79 6.85
N LEU A 30 0.45 16.67 6.39
CA LEU A 30 0.02 15.61 5.46
C LEU A 30 0.71 15.71 4.10
N LYS A 31 1.08 16.91 3.64
CA LYS A 31 1.85 17.11 2.39
C LYS A 31 3.23 16.46 2.43
N SER A 32 3.78 16.16 3.61
CA SER A 32 5.06 15.43 3.73
C SER A 32 4.96 13.96 3.35
N LYS A 33 3.74 13.38 3.32
CA LYS A 33 3.50 11.96 3.05
C LYS A 33 2.35 11.75 2.05
N PRO A 34 2.44 12.28 0.82
CA PRO A 34 1.40 12.11 -0.18
C PRO A 34 1.32 10.64 -0.62
N ALA A 35 0.12 10.19 -0.98
CA ALA A 35 -0.01 8.91 -1.65
C ALA A 35 0.67 8.97 -3.02
N ARG A 36 1.52 8.00 -3.29
CA ARG A 36 2.21 7.85 -4.57
C ARG A 36 1.90 6.51 -5.19
N ALA A 37 2.07 6.45 -6.51
CA ALA A 37 1.95 5.20 -7.25
C ALA A 37 2.93 4.15 -6.73
N CYS A 38 2.48 2.90 -6.70
CA CYS A 38 3.30 1.77 -6.29
C CYS A 38 4.38 1.45 -7.34
N GLY A 39 5.66 1.49 -6.94
CA GLY A 39 6.79 1.18 -7.82
C GLY A 39 6.74 -0.24 -8.37
N SER A 40 7.46 -0.52 -9.48
CA SER A 40 7.42 -1.84 -10.15
C SER A 40 7.90 -3.01 -9.28
N GLN A 41 8.80 -2.75 -8.34
CA GLN A 41 9.35 -3.71 -7.37
C GLN A 41 8.88 -3.45 -5.94
N GLU A 42 7.86 -2.61 -5.77
CA GLU A 42 7.33 -2.28 -4.47
C GLU A 42 6.03 -3.04 -4.23
N LEU A 43 5.88 -3.63 -3.04
CA LEU A 43 4.69 -4.40 -2.70
C LEU A 43 3.50 -3.50 -2.37
N THR A 44 3.74 -2.47 -1.58
CA THR A 44 2.68 -1.56 -1.10
C THR A 44 3.20 -0.15 -0.92
N THR A 45 2.37 0.85 -1.25
CA THR A 45 2.55 2.24 -0.82
C THR A 45 1.40 2.69 0.05
N TYR A 46 1.67 3.65 0.92
CA TYR A 46 0.67 4.26 1.78
C TYR A 46 0.94 5.75 1.91
N GLY A 47 -0.10 6.57 1.74
CA GLY A 47 0.01 8.00 1.93
C GLY A 47 -1.34 8.71 1.88
N PHE A 48 -1.32 10.01 2.07
CA PHE A 48 -2.53 10.83 2.15
C PHE A 48 -3.01 11.28 0.77
N ILE A 49 -4.33 11.34 0.62
CA ILE A 49 -5.01 11.86 -0.56
C ILE A 49 -6.06 12.88 -0.13
N PRO A 50 -6.51 13.76 -1.04
CA PRO A 50 -7.65 14.61 -0.78
C PRO A 50 -8.90 13.76 -0.45
N PRO A 51 -9.57 13.98 0.69
CA PRO A 51 -10.79 13.24 1.05
C PRO A 51 -11.96 13.60 0.14
N LEU A 52 -11.99 14.83 -0.37
CA LEU A 52 -12.99 15.36 -1.29
C LEU A 52 -12.30 16.05 -2.48
N GLY A 53 -12.94 16.00 -3.64
CA GLY A 53 -12.41 16.61 -4.87
C GLY A 53 -11.46 15.70 -5.65
N LYS A 54 -11.03 16.18 -6.82
CA LYS A 54 -10.07 15.52 -7.70
C LYS A 54 -9.00 16.55 -8.11
N GLY A 55 -7.76 16.11 -8.28
CA GLY A 55 -6.64 16.95 -8.68
C GLY A 55 -5.54 17.01 -7.62
N GLU A 56 -4.36 17.47 -8.04
CA GLU A 56 -3.17 17.57 -7.17
C GLU A 56 -3.27 18.75 -6.19
N ASP A 57 -4.04 19.78 -6.53
CA ASP A 57 -4.26 20.97 -5.68
C ASP A 57 -5.41 20.82 -4.68
N ALA A 58 -6.12 19.69 -4.68
CA ALA A 58 -7.23 19.48 -3.77
C ALA A 58 -6.74 19.37 -2.32
N PRO A 59 -7.47 19.94 -1.35
CA PRO A 59 -7.02 20.01 0.04
C PRO A 59 -6.96 18.61 0.66
N LEU A 60 -5.86 18.29 1.36
CA LEU A 60 -5.66 17.01 2.06
C LEU A 60 -6.49 16.87 3.35
N VAL A 61 -7.04 17.99 3.83
CA VAL A 61 -7.93 18.04 4.99
C VAL A 61 -9.19 18.76 4.56
N HIS A 62 -10.35 18.17 4.84
CA HIS A 62 -11.62 18.87 4.73
C HIS A 62 -12.13 19.21 6.12
N GLU A 63 -12.18 20.50 6.42
CA GLU A 63 -12.67 21.00 7.71
C GLU A 63 -14.14 21.44 7.62
N SER A 64 -14.92 21.08 8.62
CA SER A 64 -16.28 21.59 8.80
C SER A 64 -16.65 21.61 10.28
N SER A 65 -17.00 22.76 10.83
CA SER A 65 -17.53 22.90 12.20
C SER A 65 -16.65 22.24 13.29
N GLY A 66 -15.32 22.33 13.16
CA GLY A 66 -14.36 21.70 14.07
C GLY A 66 -14.12 20.21 13.84
N PHE A 67 -14.72 19.62 12.80
CA PHE A 67 -14.40 18.27 12.34
C PHE A 67 -13.39 18.33 11.20
N TYR A 68 -12.36 17.49 11.29
CA TYR A 68 -11.37 17.30 10.23
C TYR A 68 -11.56 15.93 9.61
N LEU A 69 -11.86 15.91 8.31
CA LEU A 69 -11.87 14.71 7.51
C LEU A 69 -10.54 14.61 6.75
N VAL A 70 -9.92 13.44 6.81
CA VAL A 70 -8.70 13.10 6.08
C VAL A 70 -8.93 11.79 5.32
N ALA A 71 -8.09 11.50 4.33
CA ALA A 71 -8.14 10.22 3.64
C ALA A 71 -6.74 9.69 3.39
N ALA A 72 -6.55 8.40 3.63
CA ALA A 72 -5.33 7.69 3.31
C ALA A 72 -5.60 6.64 2.24
N ARG A 73 -4.68 6.52 1.29
CA ARG A 73 -4.73 5.52 0.23
C ARG A 73 -3.60 4.53 0.41
N LYS A 74 -3.95 3.24 0.42
CA LYS A 74 -3.04 2.13 0.24
C LYS A 74 -3.09 1.67 -1.21
N GLU A 75 -1.96 1.64 -1.91
CA GLU A 75 -1.83 0.90 -3.16
C GLU A 75 -1.02 -0.37 -2.92
N GLU A 76 -1.45 -1.49 -3.48
CA GLU A 76 -0.84 -2.80 -3.26
C GLU A 76 -0.77 -3.58 -4.57
N ARG A 77 0.40 -4.14 -4.88
CA ARG A 77 0.56 -5.09 -5.99
C ARG A 77 -0.01 -6.45 -5.58
N ILE A 78 -1.01 -6.89 -6.33
CA ILE A 78 -1.67 -8.17 -6.12
C ILE A 78 -0.80 -9.25 -6.76
N LEU A 79 0.04 -9.88 -5.95
CA LEU A 79 0.80 -11.07 -6.32
C LEU A 79 0.36 -12.25 -5.45
N PRO A 80 -0.65 -13.03 -5.87
CA PRO A 80 -1.14 -14.15 -5.07
C PRO A 80 -0.05 -15.19 -4.86
N GLY A 81 0.09 -15.68 -3.62
CA GLY A 81 1.06 -16.73 -3.30
C GLY A 81 0.80 -18.07 -4.00
N SER A 82 -0.39 -18.29 -4.59
CA SER A 82 -0.65 -19.42 -5.48
C SER A 82 0.13 -19.30 -6.78
N VAL A 83 0.06 -18.14 -7.45
CA VAL A 83 0.73 -17.89 -8.73
C VAL A 83 2.24 -18.06 -8.61
N VAL A 84 2.83 -17.59 -7.51
CA VAL A 84 4.27 -17.77 -7.25
C VAL A 84 4.63 -19.24 -7.04
N ARG A 85 3.78 -20.01 -6.36
CA ARG A 85 4.02 -21.45 -6.12
C ARG A 85 3.88 -22.28 -7.39
N ASP A 86 2.91 -21.95 -8.23
CA ASP A 86 2.69 -22.67 -9.49
C ASP A 86 3.88 -22.46 -10.43
N ALA A 87 4.32 -21.21 -10.60
CA ALA A 87 5.51 -20.87 -11.40
C ALA A 87 6.80 -21.49 -10.84
N LEU A 88 6.93 -21.57 -9.51
CA LEU A 88 8.08 -22.22 -8.88
C LEU A 88 8.09 -23.73 -9.14
N THR A 89 6.93 -24.37 -9.09
CA THR A 89 6.80 -25.81 -9.39
C THR A 89 7.19 -26.08 -10.84
N GLU A 90 6.66 -25.30 -11.78
CA GLU A 90 7.00 -25.39 -13.21
C GLU A 90 8.52 -25.23 -13.45
N LYS A 91 9.14 -24.20 -12.85
CA LYS A 91 10.60 -23.99 -12.96
C LYS A 91 11.43 -25.12 -12.36
N VAL A 92 10.98 -25.70 -11.25
CA VAL A 92 11.65 -26.85 -10.65
C VAL A 92 11.55 -28.05 -11.57
N GLU A 93 10.36 -28.36 -12.10
CA GLU A 93 10.15 -29.49 -13.02
C GLU A 93 11.00 -29.36 -14.31
N GLU A 94 11.10 -28.15 -14.88
CA GLU A 94 11.99 -27.87 -16.01
C GLU A 94 13.45 -28.23 -15.69
N ILE A 95 13.98 -27.74 -14.56
CA ILE A 95 15.38 -28.00 -14.15
C ILE A 95 15.62 -29.49 -13.87
N GLU A 96 14.70 -30.16 -13.19
CA GLU A 96 14.84 -31.58 -12.87
C GLU A 96 14.82 -32.44 -14.13
N THR A 97 14.03 -32.07 -15.14
CA THR A 97 13.94 -32.76 -16.44
C THR A 97 15.19 -32.54 -17.28
N GLU A 98 15.68 -31.30 -17.40
CA GLU A 98 16.83 -30.97 -18.25
C GLU A 98 18.16 -31.43 -17.66
N GLN A 99 18.32 -31.31 -16.34
CA GLN A 99 19.61 -31.51 -15.67
C GLN A 99 19.68 -32.84 -14.92
N SER A 100 18.59 -33.64 -14.91
CA SER A 100 18.52 -34.95 -14.24
C SER A 100 18.99 -34.91 -12.77
N ARG A 101 18.72 -33.80 -12.07
CA ARG A 101 19.09 -33.56 -10.67
C ARG A 101 17.92 -32.95 -9.92
N LYS A 102 17.93 -33.03 -8.59
CA LYS A 102 16.91 -32.40 -7.74
C LYS A 102 17.22 -30.94 -7.44
N VAL A 103 16.17 -30.13 -7.31
CA VAL A 103 16.28 -28.75 -6.82
C VAL A 103 16.07 -28.69 -5.31
N TYR A 104 17.16 -28.42 -4.59
CA TYR A 104 17.17 -28.34 -3.12
C TYR A 104 16.75 -26.97 -2.62
N LYS A 105 16.52 -26.87 -1.29
CA LYS A 105 15.94 -25.71 -0.61
C LYS A 105 16.58 -24.36 -1.01
N LYS A 106 17.92 -24.26 -0.96
CA LYS A 106 18.62 -23.00 -1.23
C LYS A 106 18.34 -22.47 -2.64
N GLU A 107 18.37 -23.36 -3.64
CA GLU A 107 18.10 -22.99 -5.02
C GLU A 107 16.62 -22.68 -5.25
N ARG A 108 15.73 -23.44 -4.60
CA ARG A 108 14.29 -23.18 -4.63
C ARG A 108 13.92 -21.81 -4.05
N ASP A 109 14.56 -21.41 -2.96
CA ASP A 109 14.36 -20.10 -2.34
C ASP A 109 14.85 -18.99 -3.29
N GLN A 110 15.99 -19.17 -3.96
CA GLN A 110 16.47 -18.23 -5.00
C GLN A 110 15.49 -18.11 -6.17
N LEU A 111 15.03 -19.24 -6.73
CA LEU A 111 14.06 -19.26 -7.83
C LEU A 111 12.77 -18.55 -7.45
N LYS A 112 12.32 -18.71 -6.21
CA LYS A 112 11.13 -18.03 -5.71
C LYS A 112 11.30 -16.51 -5.70
N ASP A 113 12.44 -16.01 -5.24
CA ASP A 113 12.74 -14.58 -5.22
C ASP A 113 12.83 -14.01 -6.64
N ASP A 114 13.47 -14.74 -7.56
CA ASP A 114 13.57 -14.37 -8.98
C ASP A 114 12.19 -14.30 -9.64
N ILE A 115 11.31 -15.27 -9.35
CA ILE A 115 9.91 -15.29 -9.83
C ILE A 115 9.15 -14.08 -9.30
N VAL A 116 9.29 -13.76 -8.01
CA VAL A 116 8.63 -12.58 -7.42
C VAL A 116 9.12 -11.31 -8.12
N GLN A 117 10.43 -11.15 -8.30
CA GLN A 117 11.01 -9.99 -8.98
C GLN A 117 10.54 -9.88 -10.44
N ALA A 118 10.36 -11.00 -11.14
CA ALA A 118 9.85 -11.04 -12.50
C ALA A 118 8.33 -10.74 -12.59
N PHE A 119 7.56 -11.17 -11.59
CA PHE A 119 6.10 -11.05 -11.61
C PHE A 119 5.59 -9.72 -11.04
N LEU A 120 6.29 -9.12 -10.07
CA LEU A 120 5.87 -7.86 -9.44
C LEU A 120 5.57 -6.73 -10.45
N PRO A 121 6.41 -6.47 -11.47
CA PRO A 121 6.11 -5.43 -12.46
C PRO A 121 4.81 -5.67 -13.23
N ARG A 122 4.41 -6.95 -13.38
CA ARG A 122 3.21 -7.39 -14.13
C ARG A 122 1.98 -7.51 -13.23
N ALA A 123 2.14 -7.47 -11.91
CA ALA A 123 1.05 -7.57 -10.95
C ALA A 123 0.09 -6.37 -11.05
N PHE A 124 -1.22 -6.64 -10.99
CA PHE A 124 -2.23 -5.59 -10.92
C PHE A 124 -2.14 -4.83 -9.60
N ILE A 125 -2.56 -3.56 -9.61
CA ILE A 125 -2.55 -2.71 -8.41
C ILE A 125 -3.98 -2.63 -7.85
N ARG A 126 -4.15 -2.97 -6.58
CA ARG A 126 -5.35 -2.69 -5.80
C ARG A 126 -5.18 -1.38 -5.05
N LYS A 127 -6.17 -0.50 -5.13
CA LYS A 127 -6.23 0.73 -4.35
C LYS A 127 -7.33 0.63 -3.31
N ALA A 128 -7.01 0.90 -2.04
CA ALA A 128 -7.96 0.97 -0.95
C ALA A 128 -7.82 2.33 -0.27
N THR A 129 -8.96 2.95 0.08
CA THR A 129 -8.99 4.23 0.77
C THR A 129 -9.68 4.08 2.11
N THR A 130 -9.04 4.64 3.14
CA THR A 130 -9.58 4.75 4.50
C THR A 130 -9.81 6.22 4.81
N TYR A 131 -10.95 6.50 5.42
CA TYR A 131 -11.37 7.81 5.91
C TYR A 131 -11.45 7.80 7.43
#